data_AF-A0A443DN22-F1
#
_entry.id   AF-A0A443DN22-F1
#
_cell.length_a   1.000
_cell.length_b   1.000
_cell.length_c   1.000
_cell.angle_alpha   90.00
_cell.angle_beta   90.00
_cell.angle_gamma   90.00
#
_symmetry.space_group_name_H-M   'P 1'
#
loop_
_entity.id
_entity.type
_entity.pdbx_description
1 polymer ?
#
loop_
_entity_poly.entity_id
_entity_poly.type
_entity_poly.pdbx_seq_one_letter_code
_entity_poly.pdbx_strand_id
1 'polypeptide(L)'
;MKMQTRVGAVIALSILAGCQTFENIDAGLSSLRGQPYQAAFNVLGFPDAESTIADKRVFTWGSRNVGSYTVPTFNSSTAYVNGRPIHIQTQGTATQTYDYHCRIDVIVGSSDMIEYTKYDGNIGGCERYARLLRPKSQ
;
A
#
# COMPACT_ATOMS: atom_id res chain seq x y z
N MET A 1 0.90 -40.00 -3.15
CA MET A 1 0.47 -38.67 -3.63
C MET A 1 1.57 -37.67 -3.26
N LYS A 2 2.33 -37.16 -4.25
CA LYS A 2 3.41 -36.18 -4.04
C LYS A 2 2.82 -34.77 -4.17
N MET A 3 2.75 -34.03 -3.06
CA MET A 3 2.26 -32.65 -3.06
C MET A 3 3.09 -31.76 -2.15
N GLN A 4 4.42 -31.75 -2.27
CA GLN A 4 5.25 -30.85 -1.45
C GLN A 4 6.53 -30.42 -2.18
N THR A 5 6.44 -29.33 -2.96
CA THR A 5 7.62 -28.49 -3.29
C THR A 5 7.25 -27.10 -3.84
N ARG A 6 6.02 -26.87 -4.30
CA ARG A 6 5.65 -25.62 -5.00
C ARG A 6 5.12 -24.47 -4.11
N VAL A 7 4.86 -24.72 -2.83
CA VAL A 7 4.23 -23.71 -1.94
C VAL A 7 5.24 -22.70 -1.37
N GLY A 8 6.51 -23.09 -1.21
CA GLY A 8 7.54 -22.20 -0.65
C GLY A 8 7.91 -21.01 -1.55
N ALA A 9 7.85 -21.16 -2.88
CA ALA A 9 8.23 -20.11 -3.83
C ALA A 9 7.21 -18.96 -3.87
N VAL A 10 5.92 -19.22 -3.61
CA VAL A 10 4.85 -18.22 -3.72
C VAL A 10 4.85 -17.25 -2.53
N ILE A 11 5.17 -17.73 -1.33
CA ILE A 11 5.23 -16.89 -0.11
C ILE A 11 6.42 -15.91 -0.16
N ALA A 12 7.54 -16.32 -0.75
CA ALA A 12 8.71 -15.44 -0.93
C ALA A 12 8.39 -14.27 -1.87
N LEU A 13 7.68 -14.51 -2.98
CA LEU A 13 7.34 -13.47 -3.97
C LEU A 13 6.43 -12.36 -3.39
N SER A 14 5.52 -12.68 -2.47
CA SER A 14 4.64 -11.69 -1.82
C SER A 14 5.37 -10.71 -0.90
N ILE A 15 6.48 -11.13 -0.28
CA ILE A 15 7.28 -10.26 0.59
C ILE A 15 8.06 -9.24 -0.26
N LEU A 16 8.54 -9.65 -1.44
CA LEU A 16 9.24 -8.73 -2.35
C LEU A 16 8.35 -7.62 -2.89
N ALA A 17 7.06 -7.88 -3.14
CA ALA A 17 6.15 -6.86 -3.66
C ALA A 17 5.98 -5.67 -2.69
N GLY A 18 6.02 -5.93 -1.37
CA GLY A 18 5.96 -4.88 -0.36
C GLY A 18 7.23 -4.04 -0.26
N CYS A 19 8.40 -4.69 -0.27
CA CYS A 19 9.68 -3.97 -0.31
C CYS A 19 9.80 -3.11 -1.56
N GLN A 20 9.44 -3.65 -2.73
CA GLN A 20 9.50 -2.91 -3.99
C GLN A 20 8.54 -1.71 -4.01
N THR A 21 7.39 -1.78 -3.34
CA THR A 21 6.43 -0.66 -3.33
C THR A 21 7.03 0.56 -2.66
N PHE A 22 7.55 0.40 -1.43
CA PHE A 22 8.15 1.50 -0.69
C PHE A 22 9.48 1.94 -1.29
N GLU A 23 10.32 1.01 -1.73
CA GLU A 23 11.58 1.31 -2.42
C GLU A 23 11.37 2.16 -3.68
N ASN A 24 10.36 1.84 -4.51
CA ASN A 24 10.05 2.63 -5.70
C ASN A 24 9.56 4.03 -5.35
N ILE A 25 8.78 4.19 -4.28
CA ILE A 25 8.37 5.53 -3.82
C ILE A 25 9.56 6.31 -3.30
N ASP A 26 10.36 5.71 -2.42
CA ASP A 26 11.54 6.35 -1.84
C ASP A 26 12.52 6.80 -2.92
N ALA A 27 12.84 5.91 -3.88
CA ALA A 27 13.74 6.21 -4.98
C ALA A 27 13.16 7.27 -5.92
N GLY A 28 11.90 7.10 -6.35
CA GLY A 28 11.26 8.03 -7.27
C GLY A 28 11.07 9.42 -6.67
N LEU A 29 10.59 9.53 -5.44
CA LEU A 29 10.44 10.82 -4.75
C LEU A 29 11.79 11.47 -4.45
N SER A 30 12.83 10.70 -4.14
CA SER A 30 14.17 11.24 -3.95
C SER A 30 14.75 11.77 -5.26
N SER A 31 14.44 11.13 -6.40
CA SER A 31 14.91 11.58 -7.72
C SER A 31 14.33 12.93 -8.17
N LEU A 32 13.19 13.34 -7.60
CA LEU A 32 12.55 14.63 -7.89
C LEU A 32 13.20 15.80 -7.15
N ARG A 33 14.00 15.56 -6.10
CA ARG A 33 14.65 16.64 -5.34
C ARG A 33 15.62 17.41 -6.25
N GLY A 34 15.56 18.74 -6.16
CA GLY A 34 16.32 19.65 -7.00
C GLY A 34 15.73 19.90 -8.40
N GLN A 35 14.63 19.23 -8.77
CA GLN A 35 13.93 19.49 -10.02
C GLN A 35 12.85 20.57 -9.84
N PRO A 36 12.42 21.25 -10.91
CA PRO A 36 11.25 22.13 -10.87
C PRO A 36 10.00 21.38 -10.42
N TYR A 37 9.11 22.02 -9.67
CA TYR A 37 7.92 21.36 -9.10
C TYR A 37 7.01 20.69 -10.14
N GLN A 38 6.99 21.19 -11.38
CA GLN A 38 6.24 20.61 -12.50
C GLN A 38 6.73 19.19 -12.86
N ALA A 39 7.97 18.82 -12.52
CA ALA A 39 8.44 17.45 -12.69
C ALA A 39 7.61 16.46 -11.87
N ALA A 40 7.20 16.83 -10.65
CA ALA A 40 6.30 16.01 -9.86
C ALA A 40 4.93 15.87 -10.54
N PHE A 41 4.45 16.92 -11.20
CA PHE A 41 3.15 16.88 -11.88
C PHE A 41 3.16 15.96 -13.10
N ASN A 42 4.28 15.92 -13.82
CA ASN A 42 4.46 15.03 -14.96
C ASN A 42 4.46 13.54 -14.57
N VAL A 43 4.83 13.23 -13.32
CA VAL A 43 4.88 11.85 -12.81
C VAL A 43 3.60 11.48 -12.06
N LEU A 44 3.14 12.33 -11.15
CA LEU A 44 2.05 12.06 -10.22
C LEU A 44 0.69 12.58 -10.70
N GLY A 45 0.66 13.44 -11.72
CA GLY A 45 -0.50 14.24 -12.10
C GLY A 45 -0.62 15.52 -11.26
N PHE A 46 -1.69 16.28 -11.46
CA PHE A 46 -1.97 17.46 -10.62
C PHE A 46 -2.23 17.05 -9.16
N PRO A 47 -1.79 17.86 -8.18
CA PRO A 47 -2.02 17.60 -6.77
C PRO A 47 -3.49 17.80 -6.40
N ASP A 48 -3.92 17.09 -5.35
CA ASP A 48 -5.26 17.24 -4.78
C ASP A 48 -5.38 18.54 -3.98
N ALA A 49 -4.26 19.03 -3.43
CA ALA A 49 -4.21 20.27 -2.69
C ALA A 49 -2.86 20.99 -2.85
N GLU A 50 -2.91 22.32 -2.77
CA GLU A 50 -1.74 23.19 -2.59
C GLU A 50 -1.93 23.97 -1.28
N SER A 51 -0.85 24.13 -0.52
CA SER A 51 -0.82 25.00 0.66
C SER A 51 0.52 25.73 0.75
N THR A 52 0.56 26.81 1.52
CA THR A 52 1.78 27.55 1.82
C THR A 52 2.08 27.49 3.31
N ILE A 53 3.27 27.02 3.68
CA ILE A 53 3.70 26.86 5.06
C ILE A 53 5.12 27.41 5.18
N ALA A 54 5.32 28.45 5.99
CA ALA A 54 6.63 29.08 6.21
C ALA A 54 7.36 29.40 4.89
N ASP A 55 6.69 30.14 4.00
CA ASP A 55 7.17 30.53 2.66
C ASP A 55 7.50 29.38 1.71
N LYS A 56 7.10 28.15 2.04
CA LYS A 56 7.22 26.98 1.16
C LYS A 56 5.86 26.59 0.63
N ARG A 57 5.83 26.21 -0.64
CA ARG A 57 4.63 25.62 -1.26
C ARG A 57 4.66 24.12 -1.01
N VAL A 58 3.52 23.56 -0.62
CA VAL A 58 3.35 22.13 -0.37
C VAL A 58 2.25 21.62 -1.27
N PHE A 59 2.62 20.77 -2.20
CA PHE A 59 1.71 20.06 -3.08
C PHE A 59 1.44 18.68 -2.52
N THR A 60 0.16 18.34 -2.35
CA THR A 60 -0.26 17.09 -1.72
C THR A 60 -1.02 16.23 -2.71
N TRP A 61 -0.67 14.94 -2.75
CA TRP A 61 -1.47 13.88 -3.34
C TRP A 61 -1.93 12.93 -2.25
N GLY A 62 -3.19 12.53 -2.29
CA GLY A 62 -3.83 11.69 -1.30
C GLY A 62 -4.72 10.67 -1.97
N SER A 63 -4.62 9.42 -1.54
CA SER A 63 -5.60 8.40 -1.88
C SER A 63 -5.98 7.65 -0.62
N ARG A 64 -7.28 7.44 -0.41
CA ARG A 64 -7.79 6.61 0.69
C ARG A 64 -8.96 5.77 0.19
N ASN A 65 -8.90 4.46 0.43
CA ASN A 65 -9.95 3.51 0.16
C ASN A 65 -10.20 2.70 1.42
N VAL A 66 -11.39 2.85 1.99
CA VAL A 66 -11.80 2.16 3.22
C VAL A 66 -12.99 1.27 2.88
N GLY A 67 -13.00 0.08 3.43
CA GLY A 67 -14.11 -0.83 3.23
C GLY A 67 -14.05 -2.04 4.13
N SER A 68 -14.98 -2.95 3.91
CA SER A 68 -15.06 -4.21 4.62
C SER A 68 -15.54 -5.31 3.69
N TYR A 69 -15.09 -6.54 3.94
CA TYR A 69 -15.56 -7.73 3.25
C TYR A 69 -15.84 -8.84 4.27
N THR A 70 -16.81 -9.68 3.97
CA THR A 70 -17.22 -10.79 4.83
C THR A 70 -16.64 -12.09 4.30
N VAL A 71 -15.93 -12.83 5.16
CA VAL A 71 -15.38 -14.15 4.86
C VAL A 71 -16.09 -15.23 5.68
N PRO A 72 -16.29 -16.44 5.13
CA PRO A 72 -16.82 -17.54 5.91
C PRO A 72 -15.80 -17.98 6.96
N THR A 73 -16.27 -18.31 8.16
CA THR A 73 -15.49 -18.96 9.21
C THR A 73 -16.04 -20.34 9.49
N PHE A 74 -15.15 -21.28 9.83
CA PHE A 74 -15.51 -22.66 10.13
C PHE A 74 -14.95 -23.02 11.49
N ASN A 75 -15.81 -23.45 12.40
CA ASN A 75 -15.42 -23.94 13.71
C ASN A 75 -15.78 -25.42 13.82
N SER A 76 -14.84 -26.23 14.30
CA SER A 76 -15.06 -27.66 14.55
C SER A 76 -15.14 -27.92 16.05
N SER A 77 -16.18 -28.61 16.49
CA SER A 77 -16.28 -29.13 17.86
C SER A 77 -16.52 -30.64 17.85
N THR A 78 -16.15 -31.30 18.93
CA THR A 78 -16.41 -32.73 19.13
C THR A 78 -17.37 -32.89 20.30
N ALA A 79 -18.52 -33.49 20.04
CA ALA A 79 -19.47 -33.89 21.07
C ALA A 79 -19.40 -35.42 21.28
N TYR A 80 -19.79 -35.90 22.46
CA TYR A 80 -19.87 -37.33 22.74
C TYR A 80 -21.33 -37.72 22.97
N VAL A 81 -21.84 -38.66 22.18
CA VAL A 81 -23.17 -39.25 22.36
C VAL A 81 -22.98 -40.73 22.62
N ASN A 82 -23.42 -41.21 23.78
CA ASN A 82 -23.23 -42.60 24.22
C ASN A 82 -21.75 -43.06 24.16
N GLY A 83 -20.82 -42.19 24.53
CA GLY A 83 -19.37 -42.48 24.53
C GLY A 83 -18.70 -42.50 23.15
N ARG A 84 -19.43 -42.23 22.06
CA ARG A 84 -18.88 -42.12 20.69
C ARG A 84 -18.69 -40.65 20.30
N PRO A 85 -17.53 -40.27 19.75
CA PRO A 85 -17.30 -38.89 19.29
C PRO A 85 -18.11 -38.60 18.03
N ILE A 86 -18.70 -37.41 17.97
CA ILE A 86 -19.38 -36.82 16.82
C ILE A 86 -18.68 -35.50 16.53
N HIS A 87 -18.19 -35.33 15.31
CA HIS A 87 -17.58 -34.08 14.85
C HIS A 87 -18.66 -33.17 14.26
N ILE A 88 -18.76 -31.97 14.80
CA ILE A 88 -19.71 -30.94 14.41
C ILE A 88 -18.90 -29.83 13.75
N GLN A 89 -19.31 -29.40 12.56
CA GLN A 89 -18.74 -28.24 11.89
C GLN A 89 -19.79 -27.14 11.84
N THR A 90 -19.51 -26.02 12.50
CA THR A 90 -20.35 -24.83 12.48
C THR A 90 -19.78 -23.83 11.50
N GLN A 91 -20.60 -23.38 10.56
CA GLN A 91 -20.27 -22.28 9.66
C GLN A 91 -20.73 -20.96 10.26
N GLY A 92 -19.86 -19.96 10.22
CA GLY A 92 -20.15 -18.57 10.57
C GLY A 92 -19.56 -17.62 9.55
N THR A 93 -19.54 -16.34 9.90
CA THR A 93 -18.93 -15.29 9.09
C THR A 93 -18.09 -14.38 9.97
N ALA A 94 -16.96 -13.92 9.44
CA ALA A 94 -16.19 -12.82 10.01
C ALA A 94 -16.13 -11.66 9.03
N THR A 95 -16.30 -10.44 9.52
CA THR A 95 -16.13 -9.23 8.73
C THR A 95 -14.71 -8.71 8.94
N GLN A 96 -13.96 -8.59 7.85
CA GLN A 96 -12.65 -7.98 7.83
C GLN A 96 -12.78 -6.55 7.29
N THR A 97 -12.06 -5.62 7.91
CA THR A 97 -12.00 -4.22 7.46
C THR A 97 -10.63 -3.92 6.88
N TYR A 98 -10.57 -2.94 5.97
CA TYR A 98 -9.33 -2.43 5.43
C TYR A 98 -9.39 -0.90 5.31
N ASP A 99 -8.22 -0.26 5.43
CA ASP A 99 -8.03 1.19 5.27
C ASP A 99 -6.74 1.42 4.48
N TYR A 100 -6.86 1.38 3.15
CA TYR A 100 -5.74 1.63 2.25
C TYR A 100 -5.58 3.12 2.07
N HIS A 101 -4.44 3.67 2.49
CA HIS A 101 -4.17 5.09 2.38
C HIS A 101 -2.73 5.37 1.95
N CYS A 102 -2.57 6.46 1.22
CA CYS A 102 -1.27 7.04 0.89
C CYS A 102 -1.40 8.54 0.77
N ARG A 103 -0.45 9.26 1.34
CA ARG A 103 -0.27 10.70 1.23
C ARG A 103 1.15 10.97 0.75
N ILE A 104 1.31 11.82 -0.24
CA ILE A 104 2.61 12.33 -0.71
C ILE A 104 2.57 13.85 -0.58
N ASP A 105 3.60 14.42 0.04
CA ASP A 105 3.82 15.86 0.08
C ASP A 105 5.13 16.19 -0.64
N VAL A 106 5.05 17.09 -1.61
CA VAL A 106 6.20 17.69 -2.29
C VAL A 106 6.33 19.13 -1.84
N ILE A 107 7.46 19.46 -1.23
CA ILE A 107 7.74 20.75 -0.60
C ILE A 107 8.70 21.52 -1.51
N VAL A 108 8.27 22.72 -1.88
CA VAL A 108 8.90 23.55 -2.90
C VAL A 108 9.34 24.87 -2.28
N GLY A 109 10.61 25.18 -2.52
CA GLY A 109 11.24 26.40 -2.05
C GLY A 109 10.87 27.63 -2.88
N SER A 110 11.43 28.78 -2.49
CA SER A 110 11.25 30.06 -3.19
C SER A 110 11.84 30.08 -4.61
N SER A 111 12.72 29.13 -4.95
CA SER A 111 13.28 28.94 -6.28
C SER A 111 12.40 28.11 -7.23
N ASP A 112 11.16 27.77 -6.82
CA ASP A 112 10.26 26.85 -7.51
C ASP A 112 10.85 25.43 -7.70
N MET A 113 11.91 25.10 -6.95
CA MET A 113 12.53 23.78 -6.93
C MET A 113 12.02 22.93 -5.78
N ILE A 114 11.90 21.62 -6.02
CA ILE A 114 11.56 20.63 -5.01
C ILE A 114 12.74 20.52 -4.04
N GLU A 115 12.54 20.94 -2.80
CA GLU A 115 13.54 20.81 -1.75
C GLU A 115 13.39 19.50 -1.01
N TYR A 116 12.14 19.12 -0.70
CA TYR A 116 11.83 17.94 0.08
C TYR A 116 10.61 17.21 -0.45
N THR A 117 10.60 15.91 -0.22
CA THR A 117 9.50 15.01 -0.52
C THR A 117 9.33 14.08 0.66
N LYS A 118 8.08 13.79 1.02
CA LYS A 118 7.74 12.81 2.05
C LYS A 118 6.47 12.08 1.64
N TYR A 119 6.29 10.89 2.19
CA TYR A 119 5.04 10.13 2.06
C TYR A 119 4.70 9.45 3.37
N ASP A 120 3.41 9.14 3.54
CA ASP A 120 2.87 8.36 4.65
C ASP A 120 1.75 7.48 4.13
N GLY A 121 1.69 6.22 4.58
CA GLY A 121 0.67 5.29 4.12
C GLY A 121 1.04 3.82 4.27
N ASN A 122 0.21 2.97 3.70
CA ASN A 122 0.44 1.52 3.67
C ASN A 122 0.54 0.98 2.24
N ILE A 123 1.05 -0.25 2.14
CA ILE A 123 1.31 -0.91 0.85
C ILE A 123 0.08 -0.88 -0.08
N GLY A 124 -1.12 -1.16 0.45
CA GLY A 124 -2.35 -1.21 -0.33
C GLY A 124 -2.80 0.16 -0.83
N GLY A 125 -2.48 1.24 -0.12
CA GLY A 125 -2.79 2.60 -0.55
C GLY A 125 -1.73 3.19 -1.49
N CYS A 126 -0.46 2.85 -1.27
CA CYS A 126 0.66 3.49 -1.95
C CYS A 126 1.07 2.83 -3.29
N GLU A 127 0.58 1.62 -3.60
CA GLU A 127 0.93 0.88 -4.83
C GLU A 127 0.73 1.71 -6.11
N ARG A 128 -0.35 2.51 -6.18
CA ARG A 128 -0.61 3.39 -7.34
C ARG A 128 0.55 4.36 -7.57
N TYR A 129 1.00 5.05 -6.52
CA TYR A 129 2.08 6.04 -6.64
C TYR A 129 3.43 5.37 -6.87
N ALA A 130 3.70 4.24 -6.22
CA ALA A 130 4.90 3.45 -6.46
C ALA A 130 5.07 3.07 -7.94
N ARG A 131 3.97 2.73 -8.62
CA ARG A 131 3.96 2.40 -10.05
C ARG A 131 4.31 3.59 -10.94
N LEU A 132 3.81 4.78 -10.59
CA LEU A 132 4.10 6.03 -11.32
C LEU A 132 5.55 6.46 -11.14
N LEU A 133 6.08 6.28 -9.93
CA LEU A 133 7.43 6.67 -9.52
C LEU A 133 8.51 5.64 -9.87
N ARG A 134 8.12 4.46 -10.35
CA ARG A 134 9.05 3.38 -10.68
C ARG A 134 10.08 3.86 -11.70
N PRO A 135 11.39 3.65 -11.46
CA PRO A 135 12.42 3.97 -12.45
C PRO A 135 12.10 3.29 -13.78
N LYS A 136 12.09 4.06 -14.88
CA LYS A 136 12.03 3.46 -16.21
C LYS A 136 13.38 2.79 -16.44
N SER A 137 13.41 1.46 -16.58
CA SER A 137 14.59 0.76 -17.07
C SER A 137 14.94 1.33 -18.44
N GLN A 138 16.13 1.91 -18.57
CA GLN A 138 16.76 2.17 -19.86
C GLN A 138 17.17 0.85 -20.50
#